data_AF-A0A538I3L2-F1
#
_entry.id   AF-A0A538I3L2-F1
#
_cell.length_a   1.000
_cell.length_b   1.000
_cell.length_c   1.000
_cell.angle_alpha   90.00
_cell.angle_beta   90.00
_cell.angle_gamma   90.00
#
_symmetry.space_group_name_H-M   'P 1'
#
loop_
_entity.id
_entity.type
_entity.pdbx_description
1 polymer ?
#
loop_
_entity_poly.entity_id
_entity_poly.type
_entity_poly.pdbx_seq_one_letter_code
_entity_poly.pdbx_strand_id
1 'polypeptide(L)' 'MAARVKILVDVQERRSGMPQLLETLGAEVEVLPLAAGDYALGDDTLVERKAVLDL' A
#
# COMPACT_ATOMS: atom_id res chain seq x y z
N MET A 1 11.23 -14.89 14.94
CA MET A 1 10.36 -13.73 14.64
C MET A 1 9.58 -14.05 13.39
N ALA A 2 8.26 -13.87 13.36
CA ALA A 2 7.49 -14.01 12.13
C ALA A 2 7.95 -12.93 11.12
N ALA A 3 8.08 -13.28 9.85
CA ALA A 3 8.40 -12.32 8.80
C ALA A 3 7.30 -11.24 8.74
N ARG A 4 7.69 -9.96 8.70
CA ARG A 4 6.74 -8.87 8.46
C ARG A 4 6.37 -8.85 6.98
N VAL A 5 5.10 -8.65 6.69
CA VAL A 5 4.64 -8.47 5.31
C VAL A 5 5.10 -7.11 4.84
N LYS A 6 5.89 -7.07 3.76
CA LYS A 6 6.31 -5.83 3.12
C LYS A 6 5.24 -5.40 2.11
N ILE A 7 4.83 -4.14 2.17
CA ILE A 7 3.87 -3.53 1.25
C ILE A 7 4.51 -2.27 0.67
N LEU A 8 4.64 -2.22 -0.65
CA LEU A 8 5.03 -0.98 -1.34
C LEU A 8 3.77 -0.16 -1.57
N VAL A 9 3.82 1.13 -1.26
CA VAL A 9 2.67 2.02 -1.37
C VAL A 9 3.03 3.18 -2.29
N ASP A 10 2.12 3.49 -3.21
CA ASP A 10 2.33 4.61 -4.10
C ASP A 10 2.38 5.95 -3.33
N VAL A 11 3.17 6.89 -3.84
CA VAL A 11 3.32 8.22 -3.22
C VAL A 11 2.00 8.99 -3.11
N GLN A 12 1.04 8.72 -3.99
CA GLN A 12 -0.26 9.37 -4.00
C GLN A 12 -1.14 8.92 -2.83
N GLU A 13 -0.91 7.72 -2.28
CA GLU A 13 -1.65 7.17 -1.14
C GLU A 13 -1.21 7.72 0.23
N ARG A 14 -0.16 8.56 0.29
CA ARG A 14 0.28 9.21 1.55
C ARG A 14 -0.85 9.97 2.26
N ARG A 15 -1.84 10.47 1.51
CA ARG A 15 -2.94 11.28 2.02
C ARG A 15 -4.16 10.47 2.45
N SER A 16 -4.20 9.15 2.20
CA SER A 16 -5.37 8.32 2.51
C SER A 16 -5.42 7.87 3.98
N GLY A 17 -4.29 7.93 4.70
CA GLY A 17 -4.16 7.40 6.07
C GLY A 17 -4.06 5.88 6.16
N MET A 18 -4.25 5.18 5.04
CA MET A 18 -4.10 3.73 4.93
C MET A 18 -2.64 3.25 5.14
N PRO A 19 -1.59 3.95 4.66
CA PRO A 19 -0.22 3.52 4.92
C PRO A 19 0.07 3.42 6.43
N GLN A 20 -0.34 4.42 7.22
CA GLN A 20 -0.19 4.41 8.67
C GLN A 20 -1.02 3.30 9.33
N LEU A 21 -2.24 3.04 8.85
CA LEU A 21 -3.05 1.92 9.34
C LEU A 21 -2.33 0.58 9.13
N LEU A 22 -1.76 0.35 7.95
CA LEU A 22 -1.02 -0.88 7.65
C LEU A 22 0.20 -1.07 8.57
N GLU A 23 0.95 0.01 8.84
CA GLU A 23 2.05 -0.02 9.82
C GLU A 23 1.55 -0.41 11.21
N THR A 24 0.43 0.15 11.68
CA THR A 24 -0.15 -0.19 13.00
C THR A 24 -0.62 -1.64 13.09
N LEU A 25 -0.96 -2.26 11.95
CA LEU A 25 -1.31 -3.68 11.85
C LEU A 25 -0.07 -4.60 11.74
N GLY A 26 1.12 -4.02 11.69
CA GLY A 26 2.40 -4.75 11.72
C GLY A 26 3.05 -5.00 10.36
N ALA A 27 2.53 -4.39 9.28
CA ALA A 27 3.18 -4.40 7.98
C ALA A 27 4.44 -3.52 7.98
N GLU A 28 5.42 -3.89 7.15
CA GLU A 28 6.52 -3.00 6.78
C GLU A 28 6.09 -2.22 5.54
N VAL A 29 5.90 -0.91 5.69
CA VAL A 29 5.43 -0.04 4.61
C VAL A 29 6.59 0.75 4.03
N GLU A 30 6.76 0.69 2.71
CA GLU A 30 7.69 1.54 1.98
C GLU A 30 6.92 2.39 0.97
N VAL A 31 7.12 3.71 1.01
CA VAL A 31 6.39 4.62 0.12
C VAL A 31 7.30 5.13 -0.99
N LEU A 32 6.98 4.77 -2.24
CA LEU A 32 7.74 5.09 -3.45
C LEU A 32 6.80 5.24 -4.65
N PRO A 33 7.20 5.93 -5.74
CA PRO A 33 6.37 6.00 -6.94
C PRO A 33 6.25 4.61 -7.59
N LEU A 34 5.02 4.15 -7.80
CA LEU A 34 4.72 2.90 -8.50
C LEU A 34 4.38 3.18 -9.96
N ALA A 35 4.67 2.21 -10.83
CA ALA A 35 4.31 2.32 -12.26
C ALA A 35 2.80 2.06 -12.50
N ALA A 36 2.15 1.31 -11.60
CA ALA A 36 0.73 1.00 -11.61
C ALA A 36 0.29 0.52 -10.22
N GLY A 37 -1.01 0.67 -9.92
CA GLY A 37 -1.58 0.30 -8.63
C GLY A 37 -1.27 1.30 -7.52
N ASP A 38 -2.04 1.20 -6.44
CA ASP A 38 -1.85 2.00 -5.23
C ASP A 38 -1.00 1.26 -4.18
N TYR A 39 -1.03 -0.07 -4.21
CA TYR A 39 -0.28 -0.94 -3.30
C TYR A 39 0.28 -2.15 -4.06
N ALA A 40 1.56 -2.49 -3.84
CA ALA A 40 2.15 -3.75 -4.29
C ALA A 40 2.37 -4.69 -3.10
N LEU A 41 1.81 -5.91 -3.20
CA LEU A 41 1.80 -6.93 -2.15
C LEU A 41 2.79 -8.08 -2.44
N GLY A 42 3.92 -7.75 -3.06
CA GLY A 42 4.88 -8.69 -3.62
C GLY A 42 5.09 -8.44 -5.12
N ASP A 43 5.66 -9.42 -5.81
CA ASP A 43 6.13 -9.23 -7.19
C ASP A 43 5.00 -9.19 -8.22
N ASP A 44 3.92 -9.96 -7.98
CA ASP A 44 2.89 -10.22 -8.99
C ASP A 44 1.48 -9.75 -8.58
N THR A 45 1.37 -9.01 -7.47
CA THR A 45 0.06 -8.58 -6.94
C THR A 45 0.05 -7.08 -6.69
N LEU A 46 -0.81 -6.40 -7.44
CA LEU A 46 -1.12 -4.98 -7.28
C LEU A 46 -2.57 -4.83 -6.79
N VAL A 47 -2.81 -3.85 -5.94
CA VAL A 47 -4.13 -3.45 -5.46
C VAL A 47 -4.38 -2.00 -5.84
N GLU A 48 -5.55 -1.75 -6.39
CA GLU A 48 -6.07 -0.40 -6.66
C GLU A 48 -7.11 -0.04 -5.59
N ARG A 49 -6.97 1.14 -5.00
CA ARG A 49 -7.92 1.72 -4.07
C ARG A 49 -8.71 2.80 -4.79
N LYS A 50 -10.01 2.55 -4.95
CA LYS A 50 -10.96 3.51 -5.53
C LYS A 50 -12.04 3.86 -4.50
N ALA A 51 -12.32 5.15 -4.30
CA ALA A 51 -13.53 5.51 -3.58
C ALA A 51 -14.74 5.13 -4.44
N VAL A 52 -15.87 4.80 -3.80
CA VAL A 52 -17.10 4.41 -4.52
C VAL A 52 -17.57 5.49 -5.49
N LEU A 53 -17.35 6.78 -5.15
CA LEU A 53 -17.70 7.91 -6.01
C LEU A 53 -16.73 8.11 -7.18
N ASP A 54 -15.53 7.54 -7.11
CA ASP A 54 -14.52 7.61 -8.16
C ASP A 54 -14.60 6.41 -9.12
N LEU A 55 -15.49 5.44 -8.88
CA LEU A 55 -15.72 4.24 -9.68
C LEU A 55 -16.67 4.52 -10.85
#